data_AF-A0A6I5KV34-F1
#
_entry.id   AF-A0A6I5KV34-F1
#
_cell.length_a   1.000
_cell.length_b   1.000
_cell.length_c   1.000
_cell.angle_alpha   90.00
_cell.angle_beta   90.00
_cell.angle_gamma   90.00
#
_symmetry.space_group_name_H-M   'P 1'
#
loop_
_entity.id
_entity.type
_entity.pdbx_description
1 polymer ?
#
loop_
_entity_poly.entity_id
_entity_poly.type
_entity_poly.pdbx_seq_one_letter_code
_entity_poly.pdbx_strand_id
1 'polypeptide(L)'
;MKSRDSQYVHNLTLDEVQGMIIIAKKDGQVDTLHNPAPEEGELDLVGPSPDNRMILLTVPTGDGGRAWVYHIGKTELHEIEGGFGLGEIGWRNKGGIVLHQGCVMMTHCKKLESKNVDSPWIMELVEDLGKTE
;
A
#
# COMPACT_ATOMS: atom_id res chain seq x y z
N MET A 1 -16.60 -2.66 24.36
CA MET A 1 -16.31 -3.21 23.01
C MET A 1 -14.79 -3.29 22.91
N LYS A 2 -14.20 -4.49 22.99
CA LYS A 2 -12.74 -4.64 23.07
C LYS A 2 -12.11 -4.20 21.74
N SER A 3 -11.19 -3.24 21.81
CA SER A 3 -10.21 -2.94 20.77
C SER A 3 -9.66 -4.25 20.23
N ARG A 4 -9.85 -4.52 18.93
CA ARG A 4 -9.12 -5.60 18.26
C ARG A 4 -7.70 -5.08 18.09
N ASP A 5 -6.90 -5.24 19.15
CA ASP A 5 -5.48 -4.95 19.11
C ASP A 5 -4.88 -5.67 17.91
N SER A 6 -4.21 -4.91 17.04
CA SER A 6 -3.47 -5.40 15.89
C SER A 6 -2.70 -6.69 16.26
N GLN A 7 -3.10 -7.81 15.65
CA GLN A 7 -2.62 -9.14 16.03
C GLN A 7 -1.40 -9.59 15.25
N TYR A 8 -0.95 -8.85 14.23
CA TYR A 8 -0.09 -9.46 13.21
C TYR A 8 1.28 -8.82 13.03
N VAL A 9 1.45 -7.50 13.22
CA VAL A 9 2.75 -6.84 13.00
C VAL A 9 3.18 -6.13 14.26
N HIS A 10 4.39 -6.43 14.72
CA HIS A 10 4.98 -5.81 15.90
C HIS A 10 5.93 -4.67 15.52
N ASN A 11 6.77 -4.90 14.50
CA ASN A 11 7.67 -3.90 13.92
C ASN A 11 7.88 -4.21 12.44
N LEU A 12 8.06 -3.18 11.63
CA LEU A 12 8.51 -3.31 10.25
C LEU A 12 9.74 -2.43 10.09
N THR A 13 10.80 -3.00 9.52
CA THR A 13 12.07 -2.30 9.32
C THR A 13 12.52 -2.55 7.89
N LEU A 14 12.91 -1.48 7.21
CA LEU A 14 13.59 -1.57 5.94
C LEU A 14 15.09 -1.71 6.22
N ASP A 15 15.72 -2.76 5.69
CA ASP A 15 17.18 -2.82 5.61
C ASP A 15 17.61 -2.26 4.25
N GLU A 16 17.94 -0.97 4.26
CA GLU A 16 18.40 -0.22 3.10
C GLU A 16 19.74 -0.72 2.55
N VAL A 17 20.57 -1.37 3.38
CA VAL A 17 21.90 -1.82 2.97
C VAL A 17 21.82 -3.03 2.04
N GLN A 18 20.83 -3.90 2.25
CA GLN A 18 20.63 -5.11 1.46
C GLN A 18 19.44 -5.00 0.49
N GLY A 19 18.69 -3.90 0.53
CA GLY A 19 17.45 -3.75 -0.22
C GLY A 19 16.42 -4.79 0.20
N MET A 20 16.31 -5.04 1.52
CA MET A 20 15.40 -6.05 2.08
C MET A 20 14.32 -5.37 2.93
N ILE A 21 13.12 -5.94 2.89
CA ILE A 21 12.02 -5.58 3.78
C ILE A 21 11.98 -6.65 4.86
N ILE A 22 12.09 -6.24 6.13
CA ILE A 22 12.02 -7.12 7.30
C ILE A 22 10.71 -6.85 8.03
N ILE A 23 9.87 -7.87 8.13
CA ILE A 23 8.54 -7.79 8.75
C ILE A 23 8.53 -8.67 9.99
N ALA A 24 8.62 -8.05 11.16
CA ALA A 24 8.54 -8.75 12.45
C ALA A 24 7.08 -8.87 12.89
N LYS A 25 6.58 -10.11 12.89
CA LYS A 25 5.23 -10.43 13.34
C LYS A 25 5.16 -10.51 14.86
N LYS A 26 3.95 -10.32 15.38
CA LYS A 26 3.68 -10.33 16.82
C LYS A 26 3.91 -11.69 17.48
N ASP A 27 3.83 -12.77 16.73
CA ASP A 27 4.13 -14.13 17.18
C ASP A 27 5.63 -14.46 17.18
N GLY A 28 6.49 -13.49 16.84
CA GLY A 28 7.94 -13.64 16.78
C GLY A 28 8.45 -14.20 15.45
N GLN A 29 7.56 -14.52 14.50
CA GLN A 29 8.00 -14.84 13.14
C GLN A 29 8.54 -13.58 12.44
N VAL A 30 9.51 -13.80 11.54
CA VAL A 30 10.09 -12.75 10.71
C VAL A 30 9.99 -13.18 9.26
N ASP A 31 9.41 -12.31 8.43
CA ASP A 31 9.50 -12.46 6.99
C ASP A 31 10.56 -11.50 6.46
N THR A 32 11.33 -11.98 5.50
CA THR A 32 12.32 -11.18 4.79
C THR A 32 12.00 -11.24 3.31
N LEU A 33 11.80 -10.07 2.69
CA LEU A 33 11.46 -9.94 1.28
C LEU A 33 12.48 -9.04 0.61
N HIS A 34 12.69 -9.19 -0.70
CA HIS A 34 13.41 -8.19 -1.46
C HIS A 34 12.55 -6.93 -1.62
N ASN A 35 13.17 -5.76 -1.50
CA ASN A 35 12.57 -4.50 -1.89
C ASN A 35 12.27 -4.58 -3.40
N PRO A 36 11.00 -4.43 -3.82
CA PRO A 36 10.63 -4.52 -5.23
C PRO A 36 11.08 -3.31 -6.07
N ALA A 37 11.49 -2.21 -5.44
CA ALA A 37 11.91 -0.98 -6.11
C ALA A 37 13.13 -0.33 -5.41
N PRO A 38 14.29 -1.02 -5.35
CA PRO A 38 15.47 -0.56 -4.61
C PRO A 38 16.13 0.69 -5.22
N GLU A 39 15.87 0.98 -6.49
CA GLU A 39 16.46 2.10 -7.22
C GLU A 39 15.53 3.33 -7.29
N GLU A 40 14.27 3.21 -6.86
CA GLU A 40 13.25 4.24 -7.09
C GLU A 40 13.09 5.23 -5.92
N GLY A 41 13.67 4.94 -4.76
CA GLY A 41 13.61 5.79 -3.59
C GLY A 41 13.48 5.02 -2.28
N GLU A 42 13.20 5.76 -1.20
CA GLU A 42 12.98 5.18 0.12
C GLU A 42 11.59 4.53 0.17
N LEU A 43 11.54 3.27 0.63
CA LEU A 43 10.28 2.56 0.84
C LEU A 43 9.66 3.02 2.16
N ASP A 44 8.49 3.65 2.04
CA ASP A 44 7.68 4.11 3.16
C ASP A 44 6.58 3.09 3.53
N LEU A 45 6.28 3.06 4.82
CA LEU A 45 5.23 2.24 5.42
C LEU A 45 3.99 3.09 5.67
N VAL A 46 2.97 2.93 4.82
CA VAL A 46 1.68 3.59 5.04
C VAL A 46 0.93 2.98 6.24
N GLY A 47 1.10 1.67 6.45
CA GLY A 47 0.63 0.98 7.66
C GLY A 47 -0.26 -0.24 7.38
N PRO A 48 -0.74 -0.91 8.45
CA PRO A 48 -1.53 -2.12 8.33
C PRO A 48 -2.97 -1.84 7.90
N SER A 49 -3.58 -2.82 7.22
CA SER A 49 -5.02 -2.82 6.93
C SER A 49 -5.84 -2.83 8.23
N PRO A 50 -7.11 -2.35 8.23
CA PRO A 50 -7.94 -2.31 9.44
C PRO A 50 -8.21 -3.68 10.08
N ASP A 51 -8.14 -4.76 9.29
CA ASP A 51 -8.23 -6.13 9.76
C ASP A 51 -6.86 -6.76 10.08
N ASN A 52 -5.78 -6.00 9.90
CA ASN A 52 -4.38 -6.36 10.12
C ASN A 52 -3.92 -7.59 9.33
N ARG A 53 -4.59 -7.95 8.23
CA ARG A 53 -4.16 -9.06 7.37
C ARG A 53 -3.08 -8.64 6.38
N MET A 54 -2.97 -7.34 6.10
CA MET A 54 -2.12 -6.82 5.04
C MET A 54 -1.40 -5.54 5.48
N ILE A 55 -0.33 -5.19 4.76
CA ILE A 55 0.45 -3.97 4.97
C ILE A 55 0.55 -3.24 3.64
N LEU A 56 0.36 -1.92 3.67
CA LEU A 56 0.54 -1.06 2.50
C LEU A 56 1.91 -0.41 2.56
N LEU A 57 2.66 -0.57 1.49
CA LEU A 57 4.01 -0.05 1.29
C LEU A 57 4.02 0.87 0.08
N THR A 58 4.81 1.93 0.12
CA THR A 58 4.89 2.92 -0.96
C THR A 58 6.31 3.39 -1.18
N VAL A 59 6.73 3.59 -2.42
CA VAL A 59 7.90 4.41 -2.74
C VAL A 59 7.38 5.69 -3.39
N PRO A 60 7.39 6.85 -2.71
CA PRO A 60 7.01 8.11 -3.33
C PRO A 60 8.13 8.56 -4.28
N THR A 61 7.80 8.92 -5.53
CA THR A 61 8.73 9.61 -6.44
C THR A 61 8.14 10.93 -6.92
N GLY A 62 8.98 11.80 -7.50
CA GLY A 62 8.59 13.17 -7.88
C GLY A 62 7.43 13.27 -8.87
N ASP A 63 7.22 12.24 -9.71
CA ASP A 63 6.16 12.20 -10.72
C ASP A 63 5.02 11.22 -10.37
N GLY A 64 5.02 10.71 -9.13
CA GLY A 64 4.14 9.65 -8.65
C GLY A 64 4.92 8.52 -7.97
N GLY A 65 4.29 7.74 -7.10
CA GLY A 65 4.93 6.61 -6.44
C GLY A 65 4.45 5.25 -6.92
N ARG A 66 5.14 4.21 -6.48
CA ARG A 66 4.68 2.83 -6.60
C ARG A 66 4.19 2.33 -5.25
N ALA A 67 3.20 1.46 -5.25
CA ALA A 67 2.62 0.93 -4.04
C ALA A 67 2.49 -0.58 -4.12
N TRP A 68 2.65 -1.24 -2.96
CA TRP A 68 2.51 -2.67 -2.82
C TRP A 68 1.68 -3.03 -1.61
N VAL A 69 0.96 -4.13 -1.72
CA VAL A 69 0.27 -4.78 -0.61
C VAL A 69 1.02 -6.04 -0.23
N TYR A 70 1.52 -6.07 0.99
CA TYR A 70 2.05 -7.28 1.59
C TYR A 70 0.96 -8.05 2.33
N HIS A 71 0.78 -9.33 2.00
CA HIS A 71 -0.19 -10.21 2.64
C HIS A 71 0.49 -11.09 3.71
N ILE A 72 0.30 -10.75 4.98
CA ILE A 72 1.04 -11.32 6.12
C ILE A 72 0.86 -12.84 6.24
N GLY A 73 -0.37 -13.33 6.08
CA GLY A 73 -0.68 -14.76 6.21
C GLY A 73 -0.27 -15.63 5.02
N LYS A 74 0.09 -15.01 3.89
CA LYS A 74 0.47 -15.71 2.65
C LYS A 74 1.94 -15.50 2.29
N THR A 75 2.62 -14.57 2.97
CA THR A 75 4.00 -14.18 2.65
C THR A 75 4.16 -13.77 1.18
N GLU A 76 3.17 -13.02 0.67
CA GLU A 76 3.13 -12.56 -0.72
C GLU A 76 3.13 -11.03 -0.78
N LEU A 77 3.83 -10.49 -1.77
CA LEU A 77 3.86 -9.07 -2.09
C LEU A 77 3.20 -8.84 -3.45
N HIS A 78 2.19 -7.98 -3.50
CA HIS A 78 1.43 -7.66 -4.70
C HIS A 78 1.60 -6.20 -5.04
N GLU A 79 2.00 -5.89 -6.26
CA GLU A 79 2.05 -4.50 -6.73
C GLU A 79 0.63 -3.99 -7.05
N ILE A 80 0.38 -2.73 -6.70
CA ILE A 80 -0.84 -2.02 -7.09
C ILE A 80 -0.59 -1.43 -8.49
N GLU A 81 -1.26 -1.99 -9.48
CA GLU A 81 -1.10 -1.56 -10.87
C GLU A 81 -1.47 -0.09 -11.07
N GLY A 82 -0.65 0.62 -11.84
CA GLY A 82 -0.85 2.02 -12.21
C GLY A 82 -0.09 3.04 -11.36
N GLY A 83 0.49 2.64 -10.22
CA GLY A 83 1.16 3.58 -9.31
C GLY A 83 0.21 4.65 -8.75
N PHE A 84 0.70 5.46 -7.83
CA PHE A 84 -0.01 6.63 -7.32
C PHE A 84 0.60 7.90 -7.90
N GLY A 85 -0.21 8.90 -8.25
CA GLY A 85 0.33 10.19 -8.70
C GLY A 85 0.83 11.03 -7.52
N LEU A 86 0.84 12.36 -7.67
CA LEU A 86 0.92 13.31 -6.54
C LEU A 86 -0.33 13.28 -5.63
N GLY A 87 -0.94 12.11 -5.45
CA GLY A 87 -2.19 11.90 -4.72
C GLY A 87 -1.99 11.03 -3.49
N GLU A 88 -3.07 10.85 -2.74
CA GLU A 88 -3.08 10.03 -1.54
C GLU A 88 -3.47 8.58 -1.86
N ILE A 89 -2.82 7.66 -1.16
CA ILE A 89 -3.18 6.24 -1.10
C ILE A 89 -3.46 5.87 0.35
N GLY A 90 -4.47 5.04 0.58
CA GLY A 90 -4.78 4.62 1.94
C GLY A 90 -5.81 3.51 2.03
N TRP A 91 -5.83 2.87 3.20
CA TRP A 91 -6.82 1.87 3.54
C TRP A 91 -8.22 2.47 3.71
N ARG A 92 -9.20 1.75 3.20
CA ARG A 92 -10.63 1.95 3.46
C ARG A 92 -11.13 0.95 4.49
N ASN A 93 -12.35 1.18 4.96
CA ASN A 93 -13.07 0.24 5.82
C ASN A 93 -13.06 -1.17 5.20
N LYS A 94 -12.88 -2.19 6.04
CA LYS A 94 -12.82 -3.62 5.67
C LYS A 94 -11.59 -4.05 4.85
N GLY A 95 -10.57 -3.21 4.67
CA GLY A 95 -9.31 -3.61 4.03
C GLY A 95 -9.25 -3.38 2.52
N GLY A 96 -10.19 -2.63 1.95
CA GLY A 96 -10.03 -2.09 0.59
C GLY A 96 -9.01 -0.95 0.55
N ILE A 97 -8.57 -0.54 -0.63
CA ILE A 97 -7.66 0.59 -0.85
C ILE A 97 -8.36 1.64 -1.70
N VAL A 98 -8.10 2.92 -1.40
CA VAL A 98 -8.38 4.03 -2.30
C VAL A 98 -7.08 4.66 -2.74
N LEU A 99 -7.05 5.11 -3.98
CA LEU A 99 -5.90 5.67 -4.64
C LEU A 99 -6.32 6.85 -5.51
N HIS A 100 -5.60 7.97 -5.42
CA HIS A 100 -5.74 9.09 -6.34
C HIS A 100 -4.51 9.17 -7.27
N GLN A 101 -4.76 9.14 -8.58
CA GLN A 101 -3.73 9.10 -9.61
C GLN A 101 -3.81 10.33 -10.52
N GLY A 102 -2.65 10.80 -10.98
CA GLY A 102 -2.54 11.86 -11.99
C GLY A 102 -2.98 13.25 -11.52
N CYS A 103 -3.01 13.48 -10.20
CA CYS A 103 -3.43 14.74 -9.63
C CYS A 103 -2.44 15.87 -9.96
N VAL A 104 -2.87 16.83 -10.80
CA VAL A 104 -2.20 18.14 -10.95
C VAL A 104 -2.85 19.17 -10.00
N MET A 105 -4.14 18.99 -9.71
CA MET A 105 -4.94 19.63 -8.65
C MET A 105 -5.97 18.61 -8.14
N MET A 106 -6.50 18.74 -6.91
CA MET A 106 -7.51 17.82 -6.32
C MET A 106 -8.75 17.59 -7.19
N THR A 107 -9.01 18.47 -8.15
CA THR A 107 -10.16 18.40 -9.07
C THR A 107 -9.83 17.76 -10.42
N HIS A 108 -8.58 17.37 -10.69
CA HIS A 108 -8.17 16.72 -11.94
C HIS A 108 -7.41 15.44 -11.59
N CYS A 109 -8.13 14.52 -10.95
CA CYS A 109 -7.59 13.26 -10.45
C CYS A 109 -8.45 12.09 -10.93
N LYS A 110 -7.80 10.96 -11.17
CA LYS A 110 -8.49 9.69 -11.26
C LYS A 110 -8.57 9.09 -9.87
N LYS A 111 -9.77 8.75 -9.42
CA LYS A 111 -10.00 8.03 -8.17
C LYS A 111 -10.16 6.55 -8.50
N LEU A 112 -9.26 5.75 -7.99
CA LEU A 112 -9.30 4.29 -8.09
C LEU A 112 -9.65 3.71 -6.72
N GLU A 113 -10.44 2.64 -6.72
CA GLU A 113 -10.71 1.86 -5.51
C GLU A 113 -10.46 0.38 -5.77
N SER A 114 -10.12 -0.36 -4.72
CA SER A 114 -9.94 -1.79 -4.80
C SER A 114 -11.26 -2.48 -5.14
N LYS A 115 -11.24 -3.36 -6.15
CA LYS A 115 -12.41 -4.16 -6.54
C LYS A 115 -12.89 -5.12 -5.44
N ASN A 116 -11.95 -5.63 -4.63
CA ASN A 116 -12.23 -6.55 -3.53
C ASN A 116 -11.24 -6.38 -2.38
N VAL A 117 -11.70 -6.61 -1.15
CA VAL A 117 -10.91 -6.57 0.09
C VAL A 117 -9.92 -7.73 0.24
N ASP A 118 -10.14 -8.86 -0.45
CA ASP A 118 -9.21 -10.01 -0.40
C ASP A 118 -8.11 -9.92 -1.48
N SER A 119 -8.23 -8.97 -2.41
CA SER A 119 -7.22 -8.66 -3.41
C SER A 119 -7.15 -7.16 -3.66
N PRO A 120 -6.82 -6.37 -2.61
CA PRO A 120 -6.97 -4.92 -2.66
C PRO A 120 -5.98 -4.22 -3.60
N TRP A 121 -5.01 -4.95 -4.16
CA TRP A 121 -4.12 -4.49 -5.22
C TRP A 121 -4.77 -4.44 -6.61
N ILE A 122 -5.94 -5.09 -6.79
CA ILE A 122 -6.71 -5.01 -8.03
C ILE A 122 -7.59 -3.76 -7.96
N MET A 123 -7.21 -2.73 -8.70
CA MET A 123 -7.84 -1.42 -8.69
C MET A 123 -8.81 -1.24 -9.86
N GLU A 124 -9.87 -0.49 -9.64
CA GLU A 124 -10.80 -0.05 -10.67
C GLU A 124 -10.99 1.47 -10.61
N LEU A 125 -11.08 2.11 -11.78
CA LEU A 125 -11.42 3.52 -11.88
C LEU A 125 -12.88 3.71 -11.47
N VAL A 126 -13.10 4.45 -10.39
CA VAL A 126 -14.44 4.77 -9.88
C VAL A 126 -14.88 6.15 -10.36
N GLU A 127 -13.94 7.08 -10.47
CA GLU A 127 -14.25 8.47 -10.84
C GLU A 127 -13.08 9.09 -11.60
N ASP A 128 -13.39 9.82 -12.67
CA ASP A 128 -12.42 10.63 -13.41
C ASP A 128 -12.81 12.10 -13.24
N LEU A 129 -12.17 12.77 -12.28
CA LEU A 129 -12.47 14.16 -11.94
C LEU A 129 -11.93 15.13 -13.02
N GLY A 130 -11.09 14.66 -13.95
CA GLY A 130 -10.39 15.49 -14.93
C GLY A 130 -11.15 15.86 -16.21
N LYS A 131 -12.44 15.54 -16.35
CA LYS A 131 -13.24 15.93 -17.52
C LYS A 131 -14.16 17.10 -17.20
N THR A 132 -13.67 18.32 -17.38
CA THR A 132 -14.55 19.42 -17.79
C THR A 132 -14.87 19.24 -19.27
N GLU A 133 -16.17 19.14 -19.61
CA GLU A 133 -16.67 19.35 -20.98
C GLU A 133 -16.26 20.72 -21.53
#